data_AF-A0A4R4U9T2-F1
#
_entry.id   AF-A0A4R4U9T2-F1
#
_cell.length_a   1.000
_cell.length_b   1.000
_cell.length_c   1.000
_cell.angle_alpha   90.00
_cell.angle_beta   90.00
_cell.angle_gamma   90.00
#
_symmetry.space_group_name_H-M   'P 1'
#
loop_
_entity.id
_entity.type
_entity.pdbx_description
1 polymer ?
#
loop_
_entity_poly.entity_id
_entity_poly.type
_entity_poly.pdbx_seq_one_letter_code
_entity_poly.pdbx_strand_id
1 'polypeptide(L)'
;MVIDANAVTNLPGLEDRKMDNLIALRAACQVTGPPATSQDVRPYVDEFTRWLDGSVSAADRLVRRYVLLAVTDGRSALGSSEQDASGVARLAEELYRKVS
;
A
#
# COMPACT_ATOMS: atom_id res chain seq x y z
N MET A 1 12.79 11.24 -2.08
CA MET A 1 11.57 10.52 -2.50
C MET A 1 10.61 11.53 -3.10
N VAL A 2 10.40 11.50 -4.41
CA VAL A 2 9.31 12.24 -5.06
C VAL A 2 8.30 11.18 -5.46
N ILE A 3 7.33 10.90 -4.58
CA ILE A 3 6.14 10.19 -5.02
C ILE A 3 5.37 11.22 -5.83
N ASP A 4 5.46 11.11 -7.16
CA ASP A 4 4.64 11.91 -8.06
C ASP A 4 3.17 11.73 -7.68
N ALA A 5 2.39 12.80 -7.61
CA ALA A 5 0.95 12.72 -7.38
C ALA A 5 0.25 11.79 -8.40
N ASN A 6 0.81 11.67 -9.61
CA ASN A 6 0.35 10.73 -10.63
C ASN A 6 0.51 9.25 -10.23
N ALA A 7 1.34 8.94 -9.24
CA ALA A 7 1.59 7.57 -8.79
C ALA A 7 0.42 6.97 -8.01
N VAL A 8 -0.52 7.80 -7.53
CA VAL A 8 -1.67 7.38 -6.70
C VAL A 8 -3.03 7.60 -7.38
N THR A 9 -3.05 8.36 -8.47
CA THR A 9 -4.23 8.54 -9.33
C THR A 9 -4.51 7.29 -10.14
N ASN A 10 -5.78 7.05 -10.47
CA ASN A 10 -6.15 5.92 -11.31
C ASN A 10 -5.50 6.02 -12.69
N LEU A 11 -4.98 4.89 -13.16
CA LEU A 11 -4.66 4.74 -14.57
C LEU A 11 -5.94 4.93 -15.41
N PRO A 12 -5.85 5.51 -16.62
CA PRO A 12 -7.01 5.69 -17.48
C PRO A 12 -7.78 4.38 -17.71
N GLY A 13 -9.09 4.39 -17.47
CA GLY A 13 -9.97 3.23 -17.62
C GLY A 13 -9.89 2.20 -16.48
N LEU A 14 -9.13 2.49 -15.41
CA LEU A 14 -9.03 1.60 -14.26
C LEU A 14 -9.94 2.07 -13.12
N GLU A 15 -10.76 1.14 -12.63
CA GLU A 15 -11.62 1.35 -11.46
C GLU A 15 -10.80 1.45 -10.17
N ASP A 16 -11.32 2.15 -9.17
CA ASP A 16 -10.60 2.38 -7.90
C ASP A 16 -10.14 1.08 -7.24
N ARG A 17 -10.98 0.05 -7.22
CA ARG A 17 -10.63 -1.24 -6.60
C ARG A 17 -9.44 -1.91 -7.28
N LYS A 18 -9.37 -1.85 -8.62
CA LYS A 18 -8.24 -2.39 -9.38
C LYS A 18 -6.99 -1.56 -9.12
N MET A 19 -7.13 -0.23 -9.01
CA MET A 19 -6.02 0.64 -8.65
C MET A 19 -5.52 0.38 -7.23
N ASP A 20 -6.41 0.18 -6.26
CA ASP A 20 -6.06 -0.15 -4.87
C ASP A 20 -5.27 -1.45 -4.77
N ASN A 21 -5.70 -2.50 -5.51
CA ASN A 21 -4.96 -3.75 -5.60
C ASN A 21 -3.55 -3.56 -6.20
N LEU A 22 -3.41 -2.72 -7.23
CA LEU A 22 -2.10 -2.41 -7.81
C LEU A 22 -1.20 -1.64 -6.85
N ILE A 23 -1.76 -0.70 -6.10
CA ILE A 23 -1.05 0.07 -5.08
C ILE A 23 -0.60 -0.84 -3.93
N ALA A 24 -1.49 -1.71 -3.44
CA ALA A 24 -1.17 -2.72 -2.43
C ALA A 24 -0.06 -3.66 -2.92
N LEU A 25 -0.12 -4.15 -4.17
CA LEU A 25 0.92 -4.98 -4.75
C LEU A 25 2.26 -4.24 -4.86
N ARG A 26 2.24 -2.99 -5.35
CA ARG A 26 3.45 -2.16 -5.43
C ARG A 26 4.08 -1.98 -4.05
N ALA A 27 3.28 -1.65 -3.05
CA ALA A 27 3.74 -1.48 -1.67
C ALA A 27 4.31 -2.79 -1.10
N ALA A 28 3.66 -3.93 -1.35
CA ALA A 28 4.14 -5.24 -0.94
C ALA A 28 5.50 -5.60 -1.57
N CYS A 29 5.67 -5.34 -2.86
CA CYS A 29 6.94 -5.57 -3.56
C CYS A 29 8.07 -4.64 -3.09
N GLN A 30 7.76 -3.44 -2.57
CA GLN A 30 8.77 -2.64 -1.89
C GLN A 30 9.22 -3.43 -0.65
N VAL A 31 8.29 -3.69 0.28
CA VAL A 31 8.59 -4.29 1.58
C VAL A 31 9.32 -5.65 1.51
N THR A 32 8.82 -6.54 0.66
CA THR A 32 9.33 -7.92 0.52
C THR A 32 10.51 -8.03 -0.45
N GLY A 33 10.77 -6.99 -1.25
CA GLY A 33 11.61 -7.07 -2.43
C GLY A 33 10.92 -7.79 -3.60
N PRO A 34 11.64 -8.11 -4.69
CA PRO A 34 11.09 -8.83 -5.82
C PRO A 34 10.54 -10.21 -5.39
N PRO A 35 9.23 -10.47 -5.54
CA PRO A 35 8.66 -11.75 -5.15
C PRO A 35 9.15 -12.87 -6.08
N ALA A 36 9.55 -14.00 -5.50
CA ALA A 36 9.80 -15.23 -6.27
C ALA A 36 8.48 -15.96 -6.55
N THR A 37 7.51 -15.84 -5.64
CA THR A 37 6.17 -16.41 -5.73
C THR A 37 5.11 -15.42 -5.28
N SER A 38 3.85 -15.64 -5.68
CA SER A 38 2.72 -14.84 -5.19
C SER A 38 2.49 -14.99 -3.68
N GLN A 39 2.97 -16.07 -3.05
CA GLN A 39 2.83 -16.28 -1.61
C GLN A 39 3.68 -15.29 -0.81
N ASP A 40 4.80 -14.84 -1.37
CA ASP A 40 5.76 -13.95 -0.69
C ASP A 40 5.15 -12.58 -0.37
N VAL A 41 4.30 -12.09 -1.27
CA VAL A 41 3.63 -10.77 -1.16
C VAL A 41 2.21 -10.86 -0.62
N ARG A 42 1.59 -12.04 -0.61
CA ARG A 42 0.17 -12.20 -0.32
C ARG A 42 -0.25 -11.60 1.04
N PRO A 43 0.45 -11.86 2.16
CA PRO A 43 0.05 -11.29 3.45
C PRO A 43 0.04 -9.75 3.44
N TYR A 44 1.01 -9.14 2.76
CA TYR A 44 1.06 -7.69 2.58
C TYR A 44 -0.03 -7.16 1.67
N VAL A 45 -0.29 -7.82 0.54
CA VAL A 45 -1.36 -7.42 -0.39
C VAL A 45 -2.72 -7.47 0.30
N ASP A 46 -3.02 -8.55 1.02
CA ASP A 46 -4.29 -8.74 1.71
C ASP A 46 -4.48 -7.67 2.80
N GLU A 47 -3.45 -7.39 3.59
CA GLU A 47 -3.52 -6.40 4.67
C GLU A 47 -3.62 -4.96 4.14
N PHE A 48 -2.82 -4.61 3.13
CA PHE A 48 -2.83 -3.28 2.52
C PHE A 48 -4.13 -3.00 1.78
N THR A 49 -4.68 -4.00 1.08
CA THR A 49 -5.99 -3.86 0.42
C THR A 49 -7.08 -3.62 1.46
N ARG A 50 -7.10 -4.39 2.55
CA ARG A 50 -8.05 -4.18 3.66
C ARG A 50 -7.94 -2.78 4.26
N TRP A 51 -6.72 -2.26 4.40
CA TRP A 51 -6.50 -0.92 4.93
C TRP A 51 -6.95 0.19 3.96
N LEU A 52 -6.78 0.01 2.65
CA LEU A 52 -7.28 0.92 1.60
C LEU A 52 -8.80 0.91 1.48
N ASP A 53 -9.43 -0.25 1.70
CA ASP A 53 -10.89 -0.42 1.73
C ASP A 53 -11.56 0.42 2.83
N GLY A 54 -10.79 0.85 3.85
CA GLY A 54 -11.24 1.80 4.88
C GLY A 54 -11.45 3.24 4.41
N SER A 55 -11.23 3.55 3.13
CA SER A 55 -11.42 4.90 2.59
C SER A 55 -12.90 5.32 2.56
N VAL A 56 -13.18 6.56 3.01
CA VAL A 56 -14.55 7.11 3.09
C VAL A 56 -14.90 8.08 1.95
N SER A 57 -13.91 8.51 1.18
CA SER A 57 -14.09 9.40 0.03
C SER A 57 -12.99 9.20 -1.01
N ALA A 58 -13.17 9.77 -2.21
CA ALA A 58 -12.15 9.74 -3.25
C ALA A 58 -10.86 10.48 -2.82
N ALA A 59 -10.99 11.62 -2.13
CA ALA A 59 -9.85 12.38 -1.63
C ALA A 59 -9.09 11.59 -0.55
N ASP A 60 -9.80 11.01 0.41
CA ASP A 60 -9.22 10.13 1.44
C ASP A 60 -8.47 8.94 0.82
N ARG A 61 -9.05 8.30 -0.19
CA ARG A 61 -8.41 7.19 -0.91
C ARG A 61 -7.06 7.60 -1.50
N LEU A 62 -6.97 8.78 -2.13
CA LEU A 62 -5.71 9.29 -2.67
C LEU A 62 -4.67 9.52 -1.57
N VAL A 63 -5.07 10.08 -0.42
CA VAL A 63 -4.19 10.27 0.74
C VAL A 63 -3.70 8.93 1.29
N ARG A 64 -4.59 7.95 1.49
CA ARG A 64 -4.24 6.61 1.95
C ARG A 64 -3.25 5.92 1.01
N ARG A 65 -3.53 5.91 -0.30
CA ARG A 65 -2.60 5.37 -1.31
C ARG A 65 -1.22 6.03 -1.23
N TYR A 66 -1.19 7.35 -1.09
CA TYR A 66 0.06 8.09 -0.96
C TYR A 66 0.84 7.71 0.30
N VAL A 67 0.17 7.69 1.45
CA VAL A 67 0.78 7.29 2.73
C VAL A 67 1.33 5.87 2.65
N LEU A 68 0.57 4.92 2.08
CA LEU A 68 1.04 3.54 1.94
C LEU A 68 2.31 3.44 1.10
N LEU A 69 2.35 4.12 -0.06
CA LEU A 69 3.55 4.16 -0.88
C LEU A 69 4.71 4.85 -0.16
N ALA A 70 4.46 5.94 0.55
CA ALA A 70 5.49 6.68 1.32
C ALA A 70 6.08 5.86 2.46
N VAL A 71 5.25 5.06 3.14
CA VAL A 71 5.70 4.20 4.24
C VAL A 71 6.51 3.03 3.72
N THR A 72 6.14 2.49 2.56
CA THR A 72 6.77 1.28 2.02
C THR A 72 7.97 1.54 1.12
N ASP A 73 8.12 2.76 0.57
CA ASP A 73 9.25 3.12 -0.30
C ASP A 73 10.61 2.81 0.34
N GLY A 74 11.43 2.07 -0.39
CA GLY A 74 12.79 1.72 0.06
C GLY A 74 12.87 0.83 1.30
N ARG A 75 11.73 0.36 1.85
CA ARG A 75 11.75 -0.80 2.74
C ARG A 75 12.14 -2.00 1.90
N SER A 76 13.02 -2.85 2.39
CA SER A 76 13.32 -4.13 1.76
C SER A 76 13.70 -5.13 2.85
N ALA A 77 13.42 -6.41 2.62
CA ALA A 77 13.80 -7.51 3.51
C ALA A 77 13.12 -7.52 4.88
N LEU A 78 11.87 -7.02 4.96
CA LEU A 78 10.99 -7.43 6.07
C LEU A 78 10.44 -8.84 5.74
N GLY A 79 10.26 -9.66 6.78
CA GLY A 79 9.73 -11.02 6.62
C GLY A 79 8.38 -11.03 5.92
N SER A 80 7.96 -12.18 5.41
CA SER A 80 6.70 -12.33 4.65
C SER A 80 5.53 -12.80 5.51
N SER A 81 5.55 -12.55 6.83
CA SER A 81 4.50 -13.04 7.73
C SER A 81 3.31 -12.08 7.82
N GLU A 82 2.15 -12.61 8.23
CA GLU A 82 0.96 -11.77 8.53
C GLU A 82 1.24 -10.76 9.65
N GLN A 83 2.11 -11.11 10.61
CA GLN A 83 2.52 -10.23 11.70
C GLN A 83 3.34 -9.05 11.18
N ASP A 84 4.26 -9.29 10.24
CA ASP A 84 5.06 -8.23 9.61
C ASP A 84 4.17 -7.30 8.78
N ALA A 85 3.25 -7.87 7.99
CA ALA A 85 2.27 -7.11 7.21
C ALA A 85 1.40 -6.20 8.08
N SER A 86 0.84 -6.76 9.16
CA SER A 86 0.05 -6.00 10.14
C SER A 86 0.85 -4.89 10.79
N GLY A 87 2.13 -5.13 11.08
CA GLY A 87 3.04 -4.13 11.64
C GLY A 87 3.23 -2.92 10.72
N VAL A 88 3.39 -3.15 9.41
CA VAL A 88 3.52 -2.08 8.42
C VAL A 88 2.19 -1.34 8.21
N ALA A 89 1.07 -2.05 8.12
CA ALA A 89 -0.25 -1.44 7.99
C ALA A 89 -0.60 -0.55 9.20
N ARG A 90 -0.26 -0.98 10.41
CA ARG A 90 -0.43 -0.17 11.62
C ARG A 90 0.39 1.12 11.57
N LEU A 91 1.63 1.06 11.09
CA LEU A 91 2.44 2.25 10.92
C LEU A 91 1.86 3.19 9.84
N ALA A 92 1.33 2.65 8.74
CA ALA A 92 0.63 3.44 7.73
C ALA A 92 -0.58 4.17 8.33
N GLU A 93 -1.38 3.48 9.16
CA GLU A 93 -2.50 4.08 9.89
C GLU A 93 -2.04 5.18 10.86
N GLU A 94 -0.97 4.96 11.63
CA GLU A 94 -0.42 5.96 12.55
C GLU A 94 0.01 7.25 11.83
N LEU A 95 0.65 7.12 10.67
CA LEU A 95 1.11 8.25 9.86
C LEU A 95 -0.04 8.92 9.11
N TYR A 96 -0.99 8.15 8.59
CA TYR A 96 -2.21 8.67 7.97
C TYR A 96 -2.96 9.61 8.92
N ARG A 97 -3.15 9.22 10.19
CA ARG A 97 -3.79 10.07 11.22
C ARG A 97 -3.05 11.37 11.54
N LYS A 98 -1.80 11.53 11.12
CA LYS A 98 -1.04 12.78 11.33
C LYS A 98 -1.25 13.79 10.20
N VAL A 99 -1.75 13.35 9.05
CA VAL A 99 -1.89 14.16 7.83
C VAL A 99 -3.33 14.26 7.32
N SER A 100 -4.26 13.59 8.00
CA SER A 100 -5.71 13.63 7.75
C SER A 100 -6.44 14.47 8.78
#